data_AF-B9WLM9-F1
#
_entry.id   AF-B9WLM9-F1
#
_cell.length_a   1.000
_cell.length_b   1.000
_cell.length_c   1.000
_cell.angle_alpha   90.00
_cell.angle_beta   90.00
_cell.angle_gamma   90.00
#
_symmetry.space_group_name_H-M   'P 1'
#
loop_
_entity.id
_entity.type
_entity.pdbx_description
1 polymer ?
#
loop_
_entity_poly.entity_id
_entity_poly.type
_entity_poly.pdbx_seq_one_letter_code
_entity_poly.pdbx_strand_id
1 'polypeptide(L)'
;MTMSILELSKEIDKLAKIINEKNKELETLQRNYDSKLHMINKYIETISPSSTGTIPEEQLINAISKPIECPHCHEKLWDNQEKSTFLLIPKQKIDTKFDTIATQDEQPQPPTITTSSNKQKKKTNIVCSYCKMTGHTRAKCRKRLNTPM
;
A
#
# COMPACT_ATOMS: atom_id res chain seq x y z
N MET A 1 33.77 24.74 43.84
CA MET A 1 34.28 23.36 43.85
C MET A 1 34.80 23.04 42.46
N THR A 2 36.11 23.07 42.27
CA THR A 2 36.79 22.74 41.01
C THR A 2 37.07 21.24 41.00
N MET A 3 36.45 20.49 40.08
CA MET A 3 36.74 19.07 39.92
C MET A 3 38.20 18.83 39.52
N SER A 4 38.78 17.76 40.06
CA SER A 4 40.18 17.38 39.79
C SER A 4 40.33 16.88 38.35
N ILE A 5 41.43 17.25 37.68
CA ILE A 5 41.79 16.79 36.33
C ILE A 5 41.77 15.25 36.21
N LEU A 6 42.07 14.54 37.30
CA LEU A 6 42.07 13.07 37.36
C LEU A 6 40.67 12.46 37.43
N GLU A 7 39.68 13.20 37.93
CA GLU A 7 38.28 12.78 37.93
C GLU A 7 37.68 13.00 36.54
N LEU A 8 37.99 14.14 35.90
CA LEU A 8 37.65 14.42 34.51
C LEU A 8 38.22 13.38 33.53
N SER A 9 39.48 12.97 33.68
CA SER A 9 40.06 11.94 32.81
C SER A 9 39.34 10.59 32.94
N LYS A 10 38.99 10.20 34.17
CA LYS A 10 38.23 8.97 34.44
C LYS A 10 36.81 9.02 33.87
N GLU A 11 36.18 10.19 33.88
CA GLU A 11 34.86 10.37 33.26
C GLU A 11 34.94 10.30 31.73
N ILE A 12 35.98 10.87 31.11
CA ILE A 12 36.23 10.77 29.67
C ILE A 12 36.46 9.30 29.25
N ASP A 13 37.24 8.54 30.00
CA ASP A 13 37.48 7.11 29.73
C ASP A 13 36.18 6.28 29.83
N LYS A 14 35.33 6.58 30.83
CA LYS A 14 34.00 5.95 30.96
C LYS A 14 33.11 6.28 29.77
N LEU A 15 33.07 7.53 29.34
CA LEU A 15 32.27 7.96 28.18
C LEU A 15 32.76 7.30 26.90
N ALA A 16 34.07 7.25 26.65
CA ALA A 16 34.65 6.58 25.49
C ALA A 16 34.26 5.09 25.44
N LYS A 17 34.26 4.42 26.60
CA LYS A 17 33.84 3.02 26.71
C LYS A 17 32.36 2.84 26.39
N ILE A 18 31.49 3.71 26.92
CA ILE A 18 30.05 3.70 26.65
C ILE A 18 29.78 3.96 25.16
N ILE A 19 30.49 4.92 24.54
CA ILE A 19 30.34 5.23 23.11
C ILE A 19 30.69 4.02 22.25
N ASN A 20 31.81 3.35 22.54
CA ASN A 20 32.21 2.15 21.80
C ASN A 20 31.21 1.00 21.96
N GLU A 21 30.70 0.81 23.17
CA GLU A 21 29.67 -0.20 23.44
C GLU A 21 28.37 0.11 22.68
N LYS A 22 27.93 1.37 22.68
CA LYS A 22 26.74 1.84 21.96
C LYS A 22 26.90 1.75 20.45
N ASN A 23 28.07 2.09 19.92
CA ASN A 23 28.35 1.93 18.48
C ASN A 23 28.27 0.45 18.07
N LYS A 24 28.80 -0.46 18.90
CA LYS A 24 28.71 -1.90 18.63
C LYS A 24 27.27 -2.42 18.68
N GLU A 25 26.47 -1.96 19.64
CA GLU A 25 25.03 -2.26 19.70
C GLU A 25 24.31 -1.78 18.43
N LEU A 26 24.58 -0.55 17.99
CA LEU A 26 24.00 0.03 16.78
C LEU A 26 24.37 -0.77 15.52
N GLU A 27 25.64 -1.14 15.34
CA GLU A 27 26.07 -1.96 14.21
C GLU A 27 25.41 -3.34 14.20
N THR A 28 25.22 -3.93 15.38
CA THR A 28 24.57 -5.24 15.51
C THR A 28 23.09 -5.13 15.16
N LEU A 29 22.44 -4.05 15.58
CA LEU A 29 21.04 -3.77 15.28
C LEU A 29 20.84 -3.51 13.79
N GLN A 30 21.68 -2.68 13.19
CA GLN A 30 21.66 -2.39 11.75
C GLN A 30 21.79 -3.69 10.93
N ARG A 31 22.78 -4.53 11.24
CA ARG A 31 22.95 -5.83 10.57
C ARG A 31 21.73 -6.73 10.67
N ASN A 32 21.04 -6.73 11.82
CA ASN A 32 19.81 -7.50 11.99
C ASN A 32 18.67 -6.98 11.10
N TYR A 33 18.50 -5.66 11.01
CA TYR A 33 17.50 -5.06 10.12
C TYR A 33 17.83 -5.31 8.65
N ASP A 34 19.09 -5.15 8.24
CA ASP A 34 19.53 -5.42 6.88
C ASP A 34 19.30 -6.89 6.49
N SER A 35 19.57 -7.83 7.40
CA SER A 35 19.29 -9.25 7.19
C SER A 35 17.80 -9.53 7.00
N LYS A 36 16.93 -8.92 7.82
CA LYS A 36 15.47 -9.05 7.71
C LYS A 36 14.96 -8.44 6.39
N LEU A 37 15.45 -7.26 6.02
CA LEU A 37 15.11 -6.61 4.75
C LEU A 37 15.55 -7.47 3.56
N HIS A 38 16.74 -8.04 3.61
CA HIS A 38 17.22 -8.95 2.57
C HIS A 38 16.34 -10.18 2.42
N MET A 39 15.92 -10.80 3.53
CA MET A 39 14.99 -11.93 3.52
C MET A 39 13.64 -11.55 2.92
N ILE A 40 13.08 -10.41 3.30
CA ILE A 40 11.81 -9.90 2.74
C ILE A 40 11.94 -9.67 1.23
N ASN A 41 12.99 -8.98 0.79
CA ASN A 41 13.23 -8.72 -0.63
C ASN A 41 13.36 -10.02 -1.44
N LYS A 42 14.07 -11.02 -0.90
CA LYS A 42 14.17 -12.35 -1.51
C LYS A 42 12.82 -13.05 -1.64
N TYR A 43 11.95 -12.94 -0.63
CA TYR A 43 10.59 -13.47 -0.73
C TYR A 43 9.76 -12.73 -1.79
N ILE A 44 9.87 -11.40 -1.86
CA ILE A 44 9.19 -10.58 -2.87
C ILE A 44 9.63 -11.00 -4.28
N GLU A 45 10.93 -11.20 -4.51
CA GLU A 45 11.46 -11.69 -5.80
C GLU A 45 10.90 -13.07 -6.17
N THR A 46 10.75 -13.95 -5.19
CA THR A 46 10.17 -15.30 -5.38
C THR A 46 8.67 -15.27 -5.70
N ILE A 47 7.97 -14.24 -5.21
CA ILE A 47 6.53 -14.03 -5.44
C ILE A 47 6.30 -13.26 -6.74
N SER A 48 7.31 -12.51 -7.22
CA SER A 48 7.26 -11.79 -8.48
C SER A 48 6.89 -12.75 -9.62
N PRO A 49 5.90 -12.40 -10.45
CA PRO A 49 5.36 -13.33 -11.42
C PRO A 49 6.37 -13.61 -12.54
N SER A 50 6.93 -14.82 -12.53
CA SER A 50 7.75 -15.35 -13.62
C SER A 50 6.97 -15.60 -14.91
N SER A 51 5.64 -15.58 -14.86
CA SER A 51 4.76 -15.81 -16.01
C SER A 51 4.20 -14.48 -16.52
N THR A 52 4.76 -13.99 -17.61
CA THR A 52 4.13 -12.97 -18.47
C THR A 52 2.99 -13.65 -19.25
N GLY A 53 1.89 -13.92 -18.56
CA GLY A 53 0.71 -14.56 -19.13
C GLY A 53 -0.55 -13.83 -18.68
N THR A 54 -1.53 -13.80 -19.57
CA THR A 54 -2.87 -13.31 -19.29
C THR A 54 -3.75 -14.51 -18.96
N ILE A 55 -4.37 -14.55 -17.78
CA ILE A 55 -5.30 -15.63 -17.41
C ILE A 55 -6.71 -15.29 -17.92
N PRO A 56 -7.37 -16.18 -18.69
CA PRO A 56 -8.79 -16.03 -19.01
C PRO A 56 -9.66 -16.04 -17.75
N GLU A 57 -10.74 -15.24 -17.74
CA GLU A 57 -11.63 -15.07 -16.59
C GLU A 57 -12.16 -16.39 -16.01
N GLU A 58 -12.56 -17.32 -16.88
CA GLU A 58 -13.06 -18.64 -16.45
C GLU A 58 -12.01 -19.46 -15.68
N GLN A 59 -10.74 -19.37 -16.06
CA GLN A 59 -9.66 -20.06 -15.36
C GLN A 59 -9.36 -19.40 -14.02
N LEU A 60 -9.47 -18.08 -13.94
CA LEU A 60 -9.33 -17.34 -12.69
C LEU A 60 -10.44 -17.71 -11.71
N ILE A 61 -11.71 -17.69 -12.15
CA ILE A 61 -12.87 -18.03 -11.31
C ILE A 61 -12.73 -19.46 -10.79
N ASN A 62 -12.33 -20.40 -11.65
CA ASN A 62 -12.10 -21.79 -11.23
C ASN A 62 -10.94 -21.93 -10.25
N ALA A 63 -9.88 -21.13 -10.37
CA ALA A 63 -8.74 -21.16 -9.45
C ALA A 63 -9.09 -20.59 -8.06
N ILE A 64 -9.83 -19.48 -8.00
CA ILE A 64 -10.26 -18.86 -6.73
C ILE A 64 -11.44 -19.59 -6.08
N SER A 65 -12.15 -20.46 -6.80
CA SER A 65 -13.28 -21.20 -6.23
C SER A 65 -12.84 -22.50 -5.55
N LYS A 66 -11.58 -22.92 -5.72
CA LYS A 66 -11.06 -24.16 -5.15
C LYS A 66 -10.42 -23.88 -3.78
N PRO A 67 -10.70 -24.73 -2.77
CA PRO A 67 -10.00 -24.63 -1.50
C PRO A 67 -8.51 -24.96 -1.71
N ILE A 68 -7.65 -24.26 -0.97
CA ILE A 68 -6.20 -24.48 -0.99
C ILE A 68 -5.80 -25.21 0.27
N GLU A 69 -5.16 -26.36 0.08
CA GLU A 69 -4.60 -27.17 1.16
C GLU A 69 -3.08 -27.05 1.17
N CYS A 70 -2.50 -27.19 2.36
CA CYS A 70 -1.05 -27.28 2.50
C CYS A 70 -0.57 -28.60 1.88
N PRO A 71 0.37 -28.59 0.92
CA PRO A 71 0.88 -29.82 0.28
C PRO A 71 1.56 -30.80 1.23
N HIS A 72 1.92 -30.35 2.43
CA HIS A 72 2.71 -31.13 3.38
C HIS A 72 1.88 -31.72 4.52
N CYS A 73 0.86 -31.00 5.00
CA CYS A 73 0.02 -31.46 6.11
C CYS A 73 -1.46 -31.60 5.77
N HIS A 74 -1.87 -31.29 4.52
CA HIS A 74 -3.26 -31.27 4.05
C HIS A 74 -4.19 -30.36 4.88
N GLU A 75 -3.62 -29.46 5.68
CA GLU A 75 -4.37 -28.45 6.43
C GLU A 75 -4.98 -27.45 5.44
N LYS A 76 -6.26 -27.14 5.62
CA LYS A 76 -7.02 -26.23 4.76
C LYS A 76 -6.58 -24.79 5.04
N LEU A 77 -5.82 -24.20 4.12
CA LEU A 77 -5.26 -22.86 4.27
C LEU A 77 -6.23 -21.77 3.83
N TRP A 78 -7.05 -22.05 2.82
CA TRP A 78 -7.96 -21.06 2.27
C TRP A 78 -9.23 -21.69 1.70
N ASP A 79 -10.38 -21.10 2.02
CA ASP A 79 -11.68 -21.38 1.44
C ASP A 79 -12.40 -20.05 1.18
N ASN A 80 -13.18 -19.99 0.10
CA ASN A 80 -14.04 -18.88 -0.22
C ASN A 80 -15.31 -18.85 0.66
N GLN A 81 -15.72 -19.99 1.23
CA GLN A 81 -16.91 -20.10 2.07
C GLN A 81 -16.67 -19.78 3.55
N GLU A 82 -15.43 -19.87 4.01
CA GLU A 82 -15.06 -19.68 5.41
C GLU A 82 -14.22 -18.42 5.60
N LYS A 83 -14.23 -17.88 6.83
CA LYS A 83 -13.34 -16.77 7.17
C LYS A 83 -11.90 -17.30 7.24
N SER A 84 -11.08 -16.99 6.25
CA SER A 84 -9.67 -17.35 6.23
C SER A 84 -8.78 -16.24 6.79
N THR A 85 -7.69 -16.63 7.44
CA THR A 85 -6.63 -15.72 7.91
C THR A 85 -5.66 -15.30 6.80
N PHE A 86 -5.84 -15.84 5.59
CA PHE A 86 -4.92 -15.69 4.46
C PHE A 86 -5.61 -14.97 3.30
N LEU A 87 -4.83 -14.17 2.56
CA LEU A 87 -5.30 -13.44 1.38
C LEU A 87 -4.68 -14.05 0.12
N LEU A 88 -5.50 -14.27 -0.92
CA LEU A 88 -5.02 -14.66 -2.24
C LEU A 88 -4.53 -13.45 -3.01
N ILE A 89 -3.31 -13.53 -3.54
CA ILE A 89 -2.72 -12.49 -4.38
C ILE A 89 -2.48 -13.09 -5.78
N PRO A 90 -3.21 -12.61 -6.81
CA PRO A 90 -2.97 -13.02 -8.19
C PRO A 90 -1.53 -12.69 -8.58
N LYS A 91 -0.80 -13.70 -9.07
CA LYS A 91 0.53 -13.50 -9.63
C LYS A 91 0.44 -12.92 -11.05
N GLN A 92 -0.56 -13.33 -11.83
CA GLN A 92 -0.71 -12.87 -13.20
C GLN A 92 -1.66 -11.68 -13.31
N LYS A 93 -1.47 -10.85 -14.34
CA LYS A 93 -2.39 -9.76 -14.66
C LYS A 93 -3.71 -10.36 -15.14
N ILE A 94 -4.81 -9.79 -14.66
CA ILE A 94 -6.17 -10.15 -15.09
C ILE A 94 -6.46 -9.36 -16.39
N ASP A 95 -6.95 -10.02 -17.44
CA ASP A 95 -7.40 -9.33 -18.65
C ASP A 95 -8.70 -8.59 -18.34
N THR A 96 -8.60 -7.31 -18.00
CA THR A 96 -9.79 -6.47 -17.85
C THR A 96 -10.24 -6.00 -19.23
N LYS A 97 -10.64 -6.93 -20.11
CA LYS A 97 -11.54 -6.61 -21.22
C LYS A 97 -12.96 -6.46 -20.70
N PHE A 98 -13.13 -5.64 -19.67
CA PHE A 98 -14.44 -5.05 -19.44
C PHE A 98 -14.61 -4.07 -20.57
N ASP A 99 -15.59 -4.31 -21.45
CA ASP A 99 -16.04 -3.32 -22.42
C ASP A 99 -16.33 -2.04 -21.66
N THR A 100 -15.34 -1.16 -21.68
CA THR A 100 -15.33 0.06 -20.90
C THR A 100 -16.30 0.96 -21.64
N ILE A 101 -17.52 1.11 -21.12
CA ILE A 101 -18.29 2.31 -21.42
C ILE A 101 -17.38 3.46 -20.97
N ALA A 102 -16.83 4.15 -21.97
CA ALA A 102 -15.75 5.10 -21.84
C ALA A 102 -15.94 6.04 -20.65
N THR A 103 -15.04 5.92 -19.68
CA THR A 103 -14.75 7.02 -18.77
C THR A 103 -13.32 7.42 -19.11
N GLN A 104 -13.19 8.46 -19.94
CA GLN A 104 -11.92 9.15 -20.15
C GLN A 104 -11.48 9.69 -18.79
N ASP A 105 -10.45 9.09 -18.21
CA ASP A 105 -9.62 9.78 -17.21
C ASP A 105 -8.35 10.25 -17.92
N GLU A 106 -8.30 11.58 -18.01
CA GLU A 106 -7.15 12.39 -18.37
C GLU A 106 -5.91 12.00 -17.55
N GLN A 107 -4.87 11.63 -18.27
CA GLN A 107 -3.49 11.71 -17.81
C GLN A 107 -3.14 13.19 -17.55
N PRO A 108 -2.41 13.54 -16.48
CA PRO A 108 -1.91 14.90 -16.30
C PRO A 108 -0.83 15.18 -17.36
N GLN A 109 -1.19 15.91 -18.42
CA GLN A 109 -0.24 16.50 -19.37
C GLN A 109 0.13 17.93 -18.96
N PRO A 110 1.41 18.34 -19.13
CA PRO A 110 1.86 19.71 -18.90
C PRO A 110 1.21 20.70 -19.90
N PRO A 111 1.11 21.99 -19.52
CA PRO A 111 0.25 22.95 -20.22
C PRO A 111 0.79 23.26 -21.61
N THR A 112 0.02 22.90 -22.64
CA THR A 112 0.21 23.44 -23.99
C THR A 112 -1.00 24.31 -24.32
N ILE A 113 -0.72 25.56 -24.63
CA ILE A 113 -1.69 26.61 -24.93
C ILE A 113 -2.21 26.37 -26.35
N THR A 114 -3.48 25.99 -26.50
CA THR A 114 -4.23 26.18 -27.75
C THR A 114 -5.74 26.36 -27.50
N THR A 115 -6.13 27.61 -27.66
CA THR A 115 -7.43 28.19 -28.04
C THR A 115 -8.67 27.30 -28.25
N SER A 116 -9.75 27.74 -27.57
CA SER A 116 -11.15 27.81 -28.00
C SER A 116 -12.02 26.55 -28.10
N SER A 117 -12.96 26.39 -27.16
CA SER A 117 -14.37 26.66 -27.44
C SER A 117 -15.25 26.63 -26.17
N ASN A 118 -16.07 27.67 -26.06
CA ASN A 118 -17.00 27.94 -24.97
C ASN A 118 -18.05 26.83 -24.82
N LYS A 119 -18.14 26.22 -23.63
CA LYS A 119 -19.42 25.71 -23.10
C LYS A 119 -19.59 26.18 -21.66
N GLN A 120 -20.26 27.32 -21.52
CA GLN A 120 -20.71 27.86 -20.25
C GLN A 120 -21.59 26.82 -19.55
N LYS A 121 -21.04 26.12 -18.54
CA LYS A 121 -21.82 25.22 -17.68
C LYS A 121 -22.73 26.09 -16.82
N LYS A 122 -24.02 26.10 -17.17
CA LYS A 122 -25.11 26.71 -16.39
C LYS A 122 -24.95 26.30 -14.92
N LYS A 123 -24.94 27.28 -14.01
CA LYS A 123 -24.97 27.05 -12.55
C LYS A 123 -26.13 26.12 -12.25
N THR A 124 -25.81 24.88 -11.88
CA THR A 124 -26.83 23.89 -11.53
C THR A 124 -27.37 24.25 -10.15
N ASN A 125 -28.59 24.80 -10.10
CA ASN A 125 -29.40 24.95 -8.88
C ASN A 125 -29.85 23.58 -8.32
N ILE A 126 -28.98 22.57 -8.36
CA ILE A 126 -29.24 21.24 -7.84
C ILE A 126 -29.18 21.31 -6.32
N VAL A 127 -30.29 21.01 -5.66
CA VAL A 127 -30.37 20.85 -4.20
C VAL A 127 -29.95 19.44 -3.81
N CYS A 128 -29.00 19.31 -2.90
CA CYS A 128 -28.53 18.04 -2.36
C CYS A 128 -29.58 17.40 -1.44
N SER A 129 -29.99 16.16 -1.68
CA SER A 129 -30.98 15.48 -0.81
C SER A 129 -30.45 15.11 0.58
N TYR A 130 -29.14 15.17 0.82
CA TYR A 130 -28.56 14.92 2.16
C TYR A 130 -28.49 16.17 3.02
N CYS A 131 -27.83 17.23 2.54
CA CYS A 131 -27.62 18.46 3.31
C CYS A 131 -28.55 19.62 2.91
N LYS A 132 -29.40 19.44 1.90
CA LYS A 132 -30.37 20.42 1.37
C LYS A 132 -29.75 21.73 0.85
N MET A 133 -28.44 21.77 0.59
CA MET A 133 -27.76 22.92 -0.02
C MET A 133 -27.72 22.80 -1.55
N THR A 134 -27.73 23.92 -2.26
CA THR A 134 -27.62 23.97 -3.72
C THR A 134 -26.17 23.80 -4.21
N GLY A 135 -26.01 23.41 -5.48
CA GLY A 135 -24.72 23.32 -6.17
C GLY A 135 -24.05 21.95 -6.15
N HIS A 136 -24.65 20.93 -5.53
CA HIS A 136 -24.12 19.56 -5.56
C HIS A 136 -25.20 18.50 -5.37
N THR A 137 -24.95 17.30 -5.88
CA THR A 137 -25.80 16.12 -5.67
C THR A 137 -25.45 15.40 -4.36
N ARG A 138 -26.35 14.51 -3.88
CA ARG A 138 -26.10 13.65 -2.70
C ARG A 138 -24.79 12.86 -2.78
N ALA A 139 -24.43 12.40 -3.98
CA ALA A 139 -23.21 11.63 -4.21
C ALA A 139 -21.94 12.42 -3.87
N LYS A 140 -21.91 13.71 -4.22
CA LYS A 140 -20.77 14.63 -4.01
C LYS A 140 -20.90 15.46 -2.73
N CYS A 141 -21.77 15.05 -1.79
CA CYS A 141 -21.97 15.79 -0.55
C CYS A 141 -20.84 15.54 0.45
N ARG A 142 -20.01 16.55 0.71
CA ARG A 142 -18.92 16.47 1.70
C ARG A 142 -19.41 16.09 3.10
N LYS A 143 -20.57 16.60 3.54
CA LYS A 143 -21.13 16.24 4.86
C LYS A 143 -21.44 14.75 4.97
N ARG A 144 -21.88 14.11 3.88
CA ARG A 144 -22.16 12.66 3.84
C ARG A 144 -20.86 11.85 3.81
N LEU A 145 -19.89 12.31 3.02
CA LEU A 145 -18.61 11.61 2.85
C LEU A 145 -17.76 11.66 4.13
N ASN A 146 -17.94 12.66 4.99
CA ASN A 146 -17.18 12.81 6.24
C ASN A 146 -17.85 12.14 7.46
N THR A 147 -19.06 11.59 7.32
CA THR A 147 -19.69 10.79 8.37
C THR A 147 -19.44 9.31 8.05
N PRO A 148 -18.54 8.62 8.76
CA PRO A 148 -18.44 7.16 8.67
C PRO A 148 -19.76 6.57 9.16
N MET A 149 -20.33 5.66 8.35
CA MET A 149 -21.47 4.84 8.74
C MET A 149 -21.04 3.78 9.76
#